data_AF-A0A9P9SR30-F1
#
_entry.id   AF-A0A9P9SR30-F1
#
_cell.length_a   1.000
_cell.length_b   1.000
_cell.length_c   1.000
_cell.angle_alpha   90.00
_cell.angle_beta   90.00
_cell.angle_gamma   90.00
#
_symmetry.space_group_name_H-M   'P 1'
#
loop_
_entity.id
_entity.type
_entity.pdbx_description
1 polymer ?
#
loop_
_entity_poly.entity_id
_entity_poly.type
_entity_poly.pdbx_seq_one_letter_code
_entity_poly.pdbx_strand_id
1 'polypeptide(L)'
;MEPPPHDADTPHIVVPVSPTNDVASIPVASMRRRRVNGQRPDGLPHLATSKPSRDDAKLESIHEIVCYIVWVQIIGLEIARYGCKHTSLDRLTDRPVIRANIIKRNLKSEGVMIADSIKGLDWPQAMNRIMEYVKTMDMDTALTFIEGRWAKSMYVGMIDTLKHLSEFCNKGYSEYISSRAKGCEESTYHGYIDKIEWLASPSTEVVVRWVDMDVNETYRQLVTLLQVLQALRDSIGKAAEKSHLTQLALEGLRRKFKDLESEDYHEICIMTRKNLPYEKCLVDLTSERWWDIRSGSKEDDMKPVDTASRANLPTPAMRYTLSFLVPTVCLLAIGPATLAWRYGETRQGKASESDFYQAVSSSVMQLLGLITFIWPTLHNPRLSQLAWIWIWLLAGLSALCAVVSIPLYLTASPTWSFIVAFAGVLAQAIVQLQVINAI
;
A
#
# COMPACT_ATOMS: atom_id res chain seq x y z
N MET A 1 75.32 -6.04 13.95
CA MET A 1 74.66 -5.11 13.02
C MET A 1 73.17 -5.21 13.30
N GLU A 2 72.74 -4.67 14.43
CA GLU A 2 72.28 -3.29 14.68
C GLU A 2 70.75 -3.21 14.48
N PRO A 3 69.95 -3.13 15.56
CA PRO A 3 68.54 -2.82 15.48
C PRO A 3 68.32 -1.29 15.37
N PRO A 4 67.27 -0.82 14.67
CA PRO A 4 66.98 0.60 14.59
C PRO A 4 66.35 1.13 15.90
N PRO A 5 66.52 2.43 16.19
CA PRO A 5 66.32 2.99 17.52
C PRO A 5 64.87 3.41 17.80
N HIS A 6 64.49 3.23 19.07
CA HIS A 6 63.43 3.95 19.75
C HIS A 6 63.96 5.32 20.20
N ASP A 7 63.13 6.36 20.07
CA ASP A 7 63.07 7.65 20.79
C ASP A 7 62.33 8.67 19.89
N ALA A 8 61.55 9.66 20.33
CA ALA A 8 61.07 10.12 21.62
C ALA A 8 59.94 11.17 21.36
N ASP A 9 59.35 11.66 22.46
CA ASP A 9 58.70 12.97 22.62
C ASP A 9 57.26 13.17 22.15
N THR A 10 56.33 13.01 23.10
CA THR A 10 55.01 13.67 23.08
C THR A 10 54.94 14.72 24.20
N PRO A 11 54.56 15.98 23.90
CA PRO A 11 54.58 17.06 24.87
C PRO A 11 53.35 17.08 25.80
N HIS A 12 53.61 17.45 27.05
CA HIS A 12 52.62 17.71 28.11
C HIS A 12 51.63 18.81 27.72
N ILE A 13 50.33 18.49 27.73
CA ILE A 13 49.25 19.47 27.63
C ILE A 13 48.95 20.01 29.02
N VAL A 14 49.23 21.31 29.19
CA VAL A 14 48.85 22.12 30.35
C VAL A 14 47.38 22.48 30.24
N VAL A 15 46.57 22.07 31.22
CA VAL A 15 45.16 22.46 31.37
C VAL A 15 45.09 23.77 32.15
N PRO A 16 44.52 24.86 31.61
CA PRO A 16 44.22 26.04 32.41
C PRO A 16 42.83 25.89 33.06
N VAL A 17 42.85 25.89 34.39
CA VAL A 17 41.68 26.09 35.27
C VAL A 17 41.32 27.57 35.27
N SER A 18 40.03 27.89 35.14
CA SER A 18 39.48 29.24 35.39
C SER A 18 38.00 29.18 35.77
N PRO A 19 37.48 30.21 36.48
CA PRO A 19 36.81 29.98 37.74
C PRO A 19 35.30 30.18 37.68
N THR A 20 34.68 29.67 38.75
CA THR A 20 33.35 29.98 39.28
C THR A 20 33.05 31.47 39.38
N ASN A 21 31.76 31.80 39.22
CA ASN A 21 31.00 33.00 39.66
C ASN A 21 30.10 33.48 38.48
N ASP A 22 28.85 33.91 38.62
CA ASP A 22 28.04 34.26 39.78
C ASP A 22 26.54 34.09 39.44
N VAL A 23 25.77 33.86 40.49
CA VAL A 23 24.31 33.86 40.51
C VAL A 23 23.79 35.28 40.33
N ALA A 24 22.95 35.51 39.31
CA ALA A 24 22.17 36.73 39.17
C ALA A 24 20.67 36.40 39.16
N SER A 25 20.00 36.83 40.22
CA SER A 25 18.56 36.79 40.45
C SER A 25 17.80 37.70 39.47
N ILE A 26 16.80 37.14 38.78
CA ILE A 26 15.86 37.88 37.92
C ILE A 26 14.65 38.36 38.74
N PRO A 27 14.27 39.64 38.69
CA PRO A 27 13.10 40.14 39.40
C PRO A 27 11.81 39.81 38.65
N VAL A 28 10.84 39.24 39.39
CA VAL A 28 9.48 38.96 38.94
C VAL A 28 8.70 40.26 38.83
N ALA A 29 8.54 40.77 37.60
CA ALA A 29 7.63 41.86 37.29
C ALA A 29 6.21 41.33 37.09
N SER A 30 5.31 41.75 37.98
CA SER A 30 3.87 41.44 37.97
C SER A 30 3.17 41.96 36.71
N MET A 31 2.85 41.06 35.77
CA MET A 31 2.06 41.40 34.58
C MET A 31 0.56 41.23 34.86
N ARG A 32 -0.09 42.37 35.06
CA ARG A 32 -1.54 42.54 35.30
C ARG A 32 -2.33 42.14 34.06
N ARG A 33 -2.93 40.93 34.05
CA ARG A 33 -3.81 40.44 32.98
C ARG A 33 -5.10 41.26 32.91
N ARG A 34 -5.28 41.95 31.80
CA ARG A 34 -6.54 42.58 31.37
C ARG A 34 -7.47 41.47 30.86
N ARG A 35 -8.55 41.17 31.59
CA ARG A 35 -9.59 40.22 31.16
C ARG A 35 -10.37 40.83 29.99
N VAL A 36 -10.23 40.25 28.81
CA VAL A 36 -11.16 40.47 27.69
C VAL A 36 -12.26 39.43 27.83
N ASN A 37 -13.44 39.88 28.24
CA ASN A 37 -14.67 39.10 28.27
C ASN A 37 -15.14 38.86 26.83
N GLY A 38 -15.38 37.60 26.43
CA GLY A 38 -16.14 37.32 25.20
C GLY A 38 -15.87 36.04 24.42
N GLN A 39 -15.13 35.04 24.93
CA GLN A 39 -14.98 33.75 24.24
C GLN A 39 -15.79 32.65 24.95
N ARG A 40 -16.75 32.10 24.23
CA ARG A 40 -17.53 30.91 24.62
C ARG A 40 -16.58 29.71 24.86
N PRO A 41 -16.82 28.85 25.87
CA PRO A 41 -15.89 27.77 26.23
C PRO A 41 -16.00 26.50 25.38
N ASP A 42 -16.84 26.46 24.33
CA ASP A 42 -17.31 25.17 23.79
C ASP A 42 -16.65 24.71 22.48
N GLY A 43 -15.68 25.44 21.93
CA GLY A 43 -14.88 24.94 20.81
C GLY A 43 -13.61 24.33 21.36
N LEU A 44 -13.32 23.04 21.11
CA LEU A 44 -12.01 22.41 21.39
C LEU A 44 -10.90 23.05 20.54
N PRO A 45 -10.23 24.14 20.95
CA PRO A 45 -9.20 24.79 20.13
C PRO A 45 -7.89 23.99 20.25
N HIS A 46 -7.81 23.07 21.21
CA HIS A 46 -6.69 22.18 21.46
C HIS A 46 -6.61 21.01 20.46
N LEU A 47 -7.60 20.82 19.60
CA LEU A 47 -7.55 19.87 18.47
C LEU A 47 -7.15 20.52 17.14
N ALA A 48 -7.03 21.86 17.08
CA ALA A 48 -6.38 22.49 15.94
C ALA A 48 -4.90 22.19 16.05
N THR A 49 -4.45 21.13 15.35
CA THR A 49 -3.03 20.83 15.18
C THR A 49 -2.34 22.12 14.73
N SER A 50 -1.46 22.64 15.60
CA SER A 50 -0.64 23.79 15.27
C SER A 50 -0.03 23.54 13.91
N LYS A 51 -0.19 24.48 12.97
CA LYS A 51 0.46 24.37 11.66
C LYS A 51 1.93 23.98 11.92
N PRO A 52 2.41 22.86 11.35
CA PRO A 52 3.77 22.41 11.59
C PRO A 52 4.72 23.57 11.28
N SER A 53 5.79 23.70 12.08
CA SER A 53 6.77 24.74 11.79
C SER A 53 7.35 24.50 10.40
N ARG A 54 7.84 25.56 9.75
CA ARG A 54 8.43 25.44 8.41
C ARG A 54 9.55 24.41 8.38
N ASP A 55 10.29 24.29 9.48
CA ASP A 55 11.39 23.35 9.63
C ASP A 55 10.89 21.90 9.81
N ASP A 56 9.77 21.70 10.53
CA ASP A 56 9.14 20.38 10.64
C ASP A 56 8.64 19.88 9.28
N ALA A 57 8.00 20.75 8.49
CA ALA A 57 7.50 20.38 7.16
C ALA A 57 8.64 20.05 6.17
N LYS A 58 9.78 20.73 6.33
CA LYS A 58 11.00 20.45 5.57
C LYS A 58 11.58 19.09 5.96
N LEU A 59 11.71 18.83 7.27
CA LEU A 59 12.19 17.56 7.79
C LEU A 59 11.31 16.38 7.38
N GLU A 60 9.99 16.54 7.47
CA GLU A 60 9.02 15.51 7.07
C GLU A 60 9.15 15.13 5.58
N SER A 61 9.37 16.12 4.71
CA SER A 61 9.60 15.86 3.27
C SER A 61 10.92 15.13 3.02
N ILE A 62 11.97 15.47 3.77
CA ILE A 62 13.27 14.79 3.68
C ILE A 62 13.15 13.36 4.19
N HIS A 63 12.47 13.15 5.32
CA HIS A 63 12.18 11.83 5.87
C HIS A 63 11.38 10.96 4.91
N GLU A 64 10.36 11.51 4.23
CA GLU A 64 9.60 10.78 3.21
C GLU A 64 10.52 10.26 2.08
N ILE A 65 11.42 11.10 1.57
CA ILE A 65 12.39 10.71 0.54
C ILE A 65 13.33 9.62 1.07
N VAL A 66 13.90 9.79 2.26
CA VAL A 66 14.78 8.80 2.89
C VAL A 66 14.05 7.47 3.09
N CYS A 67 12.79 7.50 3.50
CA CYS A 67 11.95 6.31 3.68
C CYS A 67 11.83 5.52 2.38
N TYR A 68 11.52 6.18 1.26
CA TYR A 68 11.48 5.53 -0.04
C TYR A 68 12.85 4.99 -0.48
N ILE A 69 13.95 5.70 -0.20
CA ILE A 69 15.29 5.21 -0.50
C ILE A 69 15.59 3.91 0.25
N VAL A 70 15.33 3.89 1.56
CA VAL A 70 15.52 2.69 2.40
C VAL A 70 14.65 1.55 1.89
N TRP A 71 13.43 1.86 1.46
CA TRP A 71 12.52 0.89 0.86
C TRP A 71 13.10 0.22 -0.37
N VAL A 72 13.59 1.02 -1.33
CA VAL A 72 14.21 0.53 -2.55
C VAL A 72 15.41 -0.37 -2.22
N GLN A 73 16.22 0.00 -1.22
CA GLN A 73 17.34 -0.81 -0.75
C GLN A 73 16.89 -2.16 -0.19
N ILE A 74 15.81 -2.20 0.56
CA ILE A 74 15.30 -3.44 1.15
C ILE A 74 14.69 -4.35 0.08
N ILE A 75 13.91 -3.81 -0.85
CA ILE A 75 13.41 -4.60 -2.00
C ILE A 75 14.59 -5.17 -2.80
N GLY A 76 15.61 -4.35 -3.09
CA GLY A 76 16.79 -4.81 -3.81
C GLY A 76 17.56 -5.91 -3.08
N LEU A 77 17.62 -5.84 -1.75
CA LEU A 77 18.21 -6.90 -0.93
C LEU A 77 17.39 -8.19 -1.00
N GLU A 78 16.06 -8.12 -0.93
CA GLU A 78 15.18 -9.29 -1.02
C GLU A 78 15.25 -9.94 -2.40
N ILE A 79 15.25 -9.15 -3.48
CA ILE A 79 15.45 -9.65 -4.84
C ILE A 79 16.82 -10.34 -4.97
N ALA A 80 17.88 -9.74 -4.42
CA ALA A 80 19.21 -10.34 -4.45
C ALA A 80 19.25 -11.66 -3.66
N ARG A 81 18.63 -11.71 -2.47
CA ARG A 81 18.49 -12.92 -1.64
C ARG A 81 17.69 -14.01 -2.37
N TYR A 82 16.61 -13.60 -3.05
CA TYR A 82 15.78 -14.50 -3.84
C TYR A 82 16.59 -15.09 -4.99
N GLY A 83 17.23 -14.23 -5.80
CA GLY A 83 18.14 -14.65 -6.85
C GLY A 83 19.17 -15.69 -6.37
N CYS A 84 19.83 -15.45 -5.23
CA CYS A 84 20.81 -16.37 -4.65
C CYS A 84 20.26 -17.78 -4.37
N LYS A 85 18.99 -17.91 -3.96
CA LYS A 85 18.38 -19.21 -3.65
C LYS A 85 18.10 -20.04 -4.90
N HIS A 86 17.72 -19.39 -5.99
CA HIS A 86 17.35 -20.07 -7.23
C HIS A 86 18.54 -20.23 -8.20
N THR A 87 19.56 -19.38 -8.11
CA THR A 87 20.80 -19.49 -8.90
C THR A 87 21.71 -20.64 -8.47
N SER A 88 21.36 -21.45 -7.46
CA SER A 88 22.04 -22.71 -7.21
C SER A 88 21.97 -23.67 -8.42
N LEU A 89 21.09 -23.39 -9.38
CA LEU A 89 21.00 -24.09 -10.66
C LEU A 89 22.14 -23.78 -11.64
N ASP A 90 22.89 -22.69 -11.48
CA ASP A 90 23.98 -22.37 -12.39
C ASP A 90 25.28 -22.13 -11.63
N ARG A 91 26.19 -23.12 -11.70
CA ARG A 91 27.55 -23.12 -11.12
C ARG A 91 28.47 -22.01 -11.67
N LEU A 92 27.95 -21.01 -12.37
CA LEU A 92 28.76 -20.10 -13.21
C LEU A 92 28.78 -18.64 -12.79
N THR A 93 28.09 -18.20 -11.74
CA THR A 93 28.31 -16.83 -11.24
C THR A 93 28.21 -16.69 -9.72
N ASP A 94 29.35 -16.45 -9.04
CA ASP A 94 29.42 -15.95 -7.65
C ASP A 94 28.79 -14.55 -7.47
N ARG A 95 28.30 -13.95 -8.56
CA ARG A 95 27.83 -12.56 -8.63
C ARG A 95 26.63 -12.26 -7.70
N PRO A 96 25.59 -13.10 -7.55
CA PRO A 96 24.45 -12.79 -6.69
C PRO A 96 24.84 -12.70 -5.21
N VAL A 97 25.66 -13.63 -4.72
CA VAL A 97 26.12 -13.68 -3.33
C VAL A 97 27.05 -12.50 -3.02
N ILE A 98 27.99 -12.20 -3.93
CA ILE A 98 28.86 -11.02 -3.81
C ILE A 98 28.00 -9.74 -3.78
N ARG A 99 26.99 -9.63 -4.65
CA ARG A 99 26.06 -8.49 -4.69
C ARG A 99 25.26 -8.37 -3.38
N ALA A 100 24.64 -9.45 -2.89
CA ALA A 100 23.91 -9.46 -1.63
C ALA A 100 24.79 -9.02 -0.45
N ASN A 101 26.06 -9.47 -0.42
CA ASN A 101 27.03 -9.04 0.59
C ASN A 101 27.44 -7.58 0.45
N ILE A 102 27.57 -7.04 -0.76
CA ILE A 102 27.82 -5.62 -0.99
C ILE A 102 26.63 -4.79 -0.48
N ILE A 103 25.40 -5.21 -0.78
CA ILE A 103 24.18 -4.55 -0.30
C ILE A 103 24.13 -4.58 1.23
N LYS A 104 24.36 -5.76 1.82
CA LYS A 104 24.40 -5.94 3.28
C LYS A 104 25.48 -5.10 3.97
N ARG A 105 26.61 -4.84 3.32
CA ARG A 105 27.67 -3.95 3.84
C ARG A 105 27.29 -2.47 3.75
N ASN A 106 26.52 -2.09 2.74
CA ASN A 106 26.10 -0.70 2.53
C ASN A 106 24.90 -0.31 3.41
N LEU A 107 24.00 -1.26 3.69
CA LEU A 107 23.04 -1.11 4.78
C LEU A 107 23.82 -1.17 6.09
N LYS A 108 23.72 -0.12 6.92
CA LYS A 108 24.15 -0.20 8.31
C LYS A 108 23.48 -1.41 8.98
N SER A 109 24.06 -1.95 10.05
CA SER A 109 23.48 -3.08 10.81
C SER A 109 21.99 -2.89 11.13
N GLU A 110 21.58 -1.64 11.42
CA GLU A 110 20.19 -1.24 11.64
C GLU A 110 19.30 -1.45 10.40
N GLY A 111 19.78 -1.12 9.20
CA GLY A 111 19.04 -1.35 7.95
C GLY A 111 18.82 -2.83 7.66
N VAL A 112 19.78 -3.69 8.00
CA VAL A 112 19.62 -5.15 7.86
C VAL A 112 18.59 -5.68 8.86
N MET A 113 18.62 -5.18 10.11
CA MET A 113 17.61 -5.54 11.11
C MET A 113 16.21 -5.13 10.67
N ILE A 114 16.07 -3.95 10.04
CA ILE A 114 14.79 -3.49 9.49
C ILE A 114 14.33 -4.42 8.36
N ALA A 115 15.22 -4.75 7.42
CA ALA A 115 14.92 -5.67 6.32
C ALA A 115 14.39 -7.02 6.83
N ASP A 116 15.03 -7.58 7.85
CA ASP A 116 14.59 -8.84 8.45
C ASP A 116 13.28 -8.66 9.25
N SER A 117 13.07 -7.50 9.87
CA SER A 117 11.85 -7.19 10.64
C SER A 117 10.61 -6.95 9.77
N ILE A 118 10.77 -6.53 8.51
CA ILE A 118 9.65 -6.27 7.61
C ILE A 118 9.25 -7.50 6.79
N LYS A 119 10.00 -8.60 6.90
CA LYS A 119 9.73 -9.82 6.14
C LYS A 119 8.36 -10.39 6.50
N GLY A 120 7.48 -10.48 5.50
CA GLY A 120 6.11 -10.97 5.65
C GLY A 120 5.10 -9.94 6.16
N LEU A 121 5.51 -8.68 6.35
CA LEU A 121 4.56 -7.58 6.59
C LEU A 121 3.88 -7.17 5.29
N ASP A 122 2.65 -6.68 5.42
CA ASP A 122 1.99 -5.97 4.32
C ASP A 122 2.69 -4.63 4.04
N TRP A 123 2.37 -4.06 2.88
CA TRP A 123 2.97 -2.82 2.41
C TRP A 123 2.80 -1.64 3.40
N PRO A 124 1.59 -1.32 3.91
CA PRO A 124 1.42 -0.25 4.89
C PRO A 124 2.23 -0.44 6.18
N GLN A 125 2.30 -1.67 6.71
CA GLN A 125 3.02 -1.94 7.95
C GLN A 125 4.53 -1.82 7.78
N ALA A 126 5.08 -2.35 6.68
CA ALA A 126 6.49 -2.17 6.37
C ALA A 126 6.84 -0.67 6.23
N MET A 127 5.93 0.15 5.66
CA MET A 127 6.14 1.61 5.49
C MET A 127 6.16 2.33 6.81
N ASN A 128 5.23 1.98 7.70
CA ASN A 128 5.23 2.54 9.04
C ASN A 128 6.51 2.20 9.81
N ARG A 129 7.02 0.97 9.70
CA ARG A 129 8.28 0.57 10.36
C ARG A 129 9.50 1.28 9.82
N ILE A 130 9.62 1.41 8.50
CA ILE A 130 10.74 2.17 7.90
C ILE A 130 10.62 3.63 8.29
N MET A 131 9.41 4.21 8.27
CA MET A 131 9.17 5.58 8.69
C MET A 131 9.50 5.81 10.17
N GLU A 132 9.19 4.86 11.06
CA GLU A 132 9.58 4.91 12.48
C GLU A 132 11.10 5.00 12.62
N TYR A 133 11.85 4.18 11.88
CA TYR A 133 13.31 4.28 11.85
C TYR A 133 13.78 5.62 11.29
N VAL A 134 13.23 6.07 10.16
CA VAL A 134 13.66 7.33 9.53
C VAL A 134 13.37 8.55 10.41
N LYS A 135 12.28 8.53 11.18
CA LYS A 135 11.97 9.58 12.17
C LYS A 135 13.00 9.72 13.29
N THR A 136 13.84 8.70 13.52
CA THR A 136 14.96 8.80 14.46
C THR A 136 16.15 9.57 13.90
N MET A 137 16.20 9.82 12.59
CA MET A 137 17.28 10.57 11.96
C MET A 137 17.06 12.07 12.11
N ASP A 138 18.10 12.78 12.53
CA ASP A 138 18.14 14.23 12.42
C ASP A 138 18.26 14.67 10.95
N MET A 139 18.07 15.97 10.72
CA MET A 139 18.07 16.55 9.38
C MET A 139 19.40 16.34 8.65
N ASP A 140 20.52 16.50 9.35
CA ASP A 140 21.86 16.39 8.78
C ASP A 140 22.19 14.94 8.41
N THR A 141 21.81 13.96 9.25
CA THR A 141 21.95 12.53 8.95
C THR A 141 21.09 12.14 7.76
N ALA A 142 19.85 12.63 7.70
CA ALA A 142 18.94 12.36 6.59
C ALA A 142 19.45 12.95 5.26
N LEU A 143 19.96 14.19 5.27
CA LEU A 143 20.58 14.80 4.08
C LEU A 143 21.86 14.09 3.67
N THR A 144 22.74 13.75 4.62
CA THR A 144 23.96 12.97 4.33
C THR A 144 23.62 11.61 3.72
N PHE A 145 22.53 10.98 4.16
CA PHE A 145 22.04 9.73 3.59
C PHE A 145 21.53 9.89 2.14
N ILE A 146 20.84 11.00 1.85
CA ILE A 146 20.42 11.36 0.48
C ILE A 146 21.65 11.64 -0.40
N GLU A 147 22.62 12.42 0.07
CA GLU A 147 23.81 12.82 -0.68
C GLU A 147 24.80 11.66 -0.90
N GLY A 148 24.83 10.71 0.04
CA GLY A 148 25.72 9.56 0.02
C GLY A 148 25.65 8.78 -1.29
N ARG A 149 26.79 8.35 -1.82
CA ARG A 149 26.79 7.53 -3.04
C ARG A 149 26.15 6.18 -2.75
N TRP A 150 25.22 5.79 -3.60
CA TRP A 150 24.80 4.40 -3.65
C TRP A 150 25.87 3.58 -4.37
N ALA A 151 26.00 2.31 -4.01
CA ALA A 151 26.75 1.39 -4.85
C ALA A 151 25.97 1.22 -6.16
N LYS A 152 26.42 1.86 -7.24
CA LYS A 152 25.89 1.67 -8.59
C LYS A 152 25.67 0.18 -8.93
N SER A 153 26.59 -0.67 -8.46
CA SER A 153 26.55 -2.12 -8.61
C SER A 153 25.32 -2.79 -7.97
N MET A 154 24.72 -2.19 -6.95
CA MET A 154 23.49 -2.69 -6.34
C MET A 154 22.31 -2.54 -7.29
N TYR A 155 22.12 -1.36 -7.88
CA TYR A 155 20.95 -1.04 -8.70
C TYR A 155 20.98 -1.75 -10.04
N VAL A 156 22.12 -1.64 -10.73
CA VAL A 156 22.39 -2.45 -11.93
C VAL A 156 22.21 -3.92 -11.58
N GLY A 157 22.73 -4.35 -10.43
CA GLY A 157 22.64 -5.75 -10.04
C GLY A 157 21.22 -6.24 -9.77
N MET A 158 20.37 -5.40 -9.17
CA MET A 158 18.97 -5.68 -8.91
C MET A 158 18.17 -5.75 -10.22
N ILE A 159 18.36 -4.78 -11.11
CA ILE A 159 17.72 -4.73 -12.43
C ILE A 159 18.14 -5.94 -13.27
N ASP A 160 19.44 -6.25 -13.34
CA ASP A 160 19.96 -7.45 -14.03
C ASP A 160 19.31 -8.73 -13.50
N THR A 161 19.22 -8.88 -12.16
CA THR A 161 18.63 -10.06 -11.53
C THR A 161 17.16 -10.18 -11.85
N LEU A 162 16.40 -9.08 -11.82
CA LEU A 162 14.99 -9.06 -12.18
C LEU A 162 14.78 -9.39 -13.66
N LYS A 163 15.59 -8.82 -14.55
CA LYS A 163 15.54 -9.11 -15.98
C LYS A 163 15.82 -10.58 -16.25
N HIS A 164 16.91 -11.12 -15.72
CA HIS A 164 17.24 -12.53 -15.89
C HIS A 164 16.16 -13.45 -15.34
N LEU A 165 15.57 -13.11 -14.19
CA LEU A 165 14.52 -13.94 -13.63
C LEU A 165 13.24 -13.87 -14.46
N SER A 166 12.88 -12.69 -14.96
CA SER A 166 11.76 -12.52 -15.90
C SER A 166 11.97 -13.27 -17.21
N GLU A 167 13.16 -13.18 -17.82
CA GLU A 167 13.52 -13.91 -19.04
C GLU A 167 13.48 -15.42 -18.81
N PHE A 168 14.06 -15.90 -17.71
CA PHE A 168 14.04 -17.30 -17.32
C PHE A 168 12.60 -17.82 -17.16
N CYS A 169 11.76 -17.04 -16.49
CA CYS A 169 10.35 -17.33 -16.29
C CYS A 169 9.57 -17.38 -17.62
N ASN A 170 9.75 -16.38 -18.48
CA ASN A 170 9.08 -16.32 -19.78
C ASN A 170 9.52 -17.45 -20.71
N LYS A 171 10.83 -17.75 -20.73
CA LYS A 171 11.38 -18.84 -21.53
C LYS A 171 10.86 -20.19 -21.03
N GLY A 172 10.97 -20.46 -19.73
CA GLY A 172 10.46 -21.70 -19.12
C GLY A 172 8.96 -21.90 -19.35
N TYR A 173 8.17 -20.83 -19.23
CA TYR A 173 6.73 -20.86 -19.51
C TYR A 173 6.43 -21.13 -21.00
N SER A 174 7.16 -20.50 -21.92
CA SER A 174 6.98 -20.69 -23.37
C SER A 174 7.35 -22.11 -23.83
N GLU A 175 8.45 -22.66 -23.30
CA GLU A 175 8.90 -24.02 -23.58
C GLU A 175 7.93 -25.05 -23.01
N TYR A 176 7.39 -24.80 -21.82
CA TYR A 176 6.34 -25.61 -21.21
C TYR A 176 5.07 -25.64 -22.07
N ILE A 177 4.54 -24.48 -22.48
CA ILE A 177 3.36 -24.40 -23.35
C ILE A 177 3.60 -25.12 -24.68
N SER A 178 4.76 -24.89 -25.31
CA SER A 178 5.12 -25.54 -26.57
C SER A 178 5.18 -27.07 -26.41
N SER A 179 5.72 -27.57 -25.30
CA SER A 179 5.82 -29.01 -25.05
C SER A 179 4.46 -29.65 -24.81
N ARG A 180 3.58 -28.98 -24.05
CA ARG A 180 2.19 -29.40 -23.83
C ARG A 180 1.38 -29.40 -25.13
N ALA A 181 1.54 -28.36 -25.96
CA ALA A 181 0.85 -28.24 -27.24
C ALA A 181 1.24 -29.34 -28.25
N LYS A 182 2.47 -29.86 -28.15
CA LYS A 182 2.95 -30.95 -29.01
C LYS A 182 2.50 -32.34 -28.58
N GLY A 183 1.79 -32.47 -27.45
CA GLY A 183 1.39 -33.78 -26.92
C GLY A 183 2.60 -34.71 -26.66
N CYS A 184 3.80 -34.14 -26.49
CA CYS A 184 4.99 -34.91 -26.19
C CYS A 184 4.89 -35.38 -24.74
N GLU A 185 4.31 -36.55 -24.52
CA GLU A 185 4.07 -37.07 -23.17
C GLU A 185 5.35 -37.41 -22.41
N GLU A 186 6.55 -37.59 -23.02
CA GLU A 186 7.68 -38.06 -22.19
C GLU A 186 9.14 -37.82 -22.67
N SER A 187 9.46 -37.50 -23.93
CA SER A 187 10.83 -37.82 -24.42
C SER A 187 11.81 -36.66 -24.69
N THR A 188 11.45 -35.38 -24.56
CA THR A 188 12.37 -34.27 -24.92
C THR A 188 12.62 -33.22 -23.86
N TYR A 189 12.00 -33.34 -22.68
CA TYR A 189 12.22 -32.43 -21.56
C TYR A 189 13.47 -32.77 -20.71
N HIS A 190 14.11 -33.93 -20.98
CA HIS A 190 15.26 -34.43 -20.21
C HIS A 190 16.52 -33.56 -20.36
N GLY A 191 16.78 -32.91 -21.49
CA GLY A 191 18.05 -32.17 -21.67
C GLY A 191 18.26 -30.96 -20.75
N TYR A 192 17.18 -30.32 -20.28
CA TYR A 192 17.24 -29.16 -19.37
C TYR A 192 16.90 -29.54 -17.92
N ILE A 193 16.07 -30.58 -17.70
CA ILE A 193 15.72 -31.08 -16.37
C ILE A 193 16.75 -32.09 -15.81
N ASP A 194 17.48 -32.84 -16.63
CA ASP A 194 18.50 -33.82 -16.15
C ASP A 194 19.67 -33.14 -15.42
N LYS A 195 19.87 -31.83 -15.59
CA LYS A 195 20.84 -31.04 -14.81
C LYS A 195 20.32 -30.56 -13.46
N ILE A 196 19.02 -30.72 -13.21
CA ILE A 196 18.36 -30.30 -11.98
C ILE A 196 18.03 -31.57 -11.19
N GLU A 197 19.08 -32.14 -10.57
CA GLU A 197 19.09 -33.42 -9.86
C GLU A 197 17.99 -33.56 -8.76
N TRP A 198 17.38 -32.44 -8.33
CA TRP A 198 16.26 -32.41 -7.37
C TRP A 198 14.85 -32.51 -8.01
N LEU A 199 14.72 -32.48 -9.34
CA LEU A 199 13.45 -32.59 -10.07
C LEU A 199 13.06 -34.04 -10.43
N ALA A 200 13.87 -35.04 -10.07
CA ALA A 200 13.62 -36.45 -10.41
C ALA A 200 12.45 -37.11 -9.63
N SER A 201 11.65 -36.37 -8.86
CA SER A 201 10.63 -36.99 -7.97
C SER A 201 9.37 -36.17 -7.63
N PRO A 202 9.14 -34.91 -8.07
CA PRO A 202 7.81 -34.31 -8.04
C PRO A 202 7.07 -34.52 -9.37
N SER A 203 5.78 -34.82 -9.32
CA SER A 203 4.90 -34.76 -10.51
C SER A 203 5.06 -33.41 -11.22
N THR A 204 5.14 -33.40 -12.55
CA THR A 204 5.32 -32.19 -13.40
C THR A 204 4.42 -31.01 -13.00
N GLU A 205 3.22 -31.28 -12.48
CA GLU A 205 2.30 -30.25 -11.96
C GLU A 205 2.84 -29.44 -10.77
N VAL A 206 3.59 -30.08 -9.86
CA VAL A 206 4.18 -29.41 -8.68
C VAL A 206 5.25 -28.43 -9.11
N VAL A 207 6.06 -28.81 -10.10
CA VAL A 207 7.13 -27.97 -10.65
C VAL A 207 6.53 -26.76 -11.35
N VAL A 208 5.50 -26.97 -12.18
CA VAL A 208 4.80 -25.88 -12.88
C VAL A 208 4.17 -24.91 -11.89
N ARG A 209 3.51 -25.42 -10.84
CA ARG A 209 2.89 -24.57 -9.82
C ARG A 209 3.94 -23.79 -9.03
N TRP A 210 5.09 -24.39 -8.74
CA TRP A 210 6.18 -23.73 -8.05
C TRP A 210 6.81 -22.63 -8.90
N VAL A 211 7.10 -22.93 -10.18
CA VAL A 211 7.57 -21.92 -11.14
C VAL A 211 6.57 -20.78 -11.24
N ASP A 212 5.28 -21.07 -11.43
CA ASP A 212 4.24 -20.03 -11.51
C ASP A 212 4.16 -19.16 -10.24
N MET A 213 4.26 -19.76 -9.05
CA MET A 213 4.31 -19.02 -7.79
C MET A 213 5.53 -18.09 -7.72
N ASP A 214 6.71 -18.59 -8.09
CA ASP A 214 7.97 -17.86 -8.04
C ASP A 214 8.04 -16.73 -9.08
N VAL A 215 7.53 -16.98 -10.28
CA VAL A 215 7.38 -15.98 -11.36
C VAL A 215 6.48 -14.86 -10.86
N ASN A 216 5.30 -15.21 -10.34
CA ASN A 216 4.31 -14.24 -9.89
C ASN A 216 4.80 -13.43 -8.69
N GLU A 217 5.57 -14.04 -7.78
CA GLU A 217 6.19 -13.34 -6.65
C GLU A 217 7.23 -12.32 -7.14
N THR A 218 8.14 -12.74 -8.01
CA THR A 218 9.20 -11.85 -8.50
C THR A 218 8.63 -10.73 -9.37
N TYR A 219 7.64 -11.06 -10.19
CA TYR A 219 6.90 -10.06 -10.96
C TYR A 219 6.21 -9.05 -10.04
N ARG A 220 5.60 -9.50 -8.93
CA ARG A 220 5.00 -8.60 -7.93
C ARG A 220 6.05 -7.71 -7.26
N GLN A 221 7.22 -8.25 -6.92
CA GLN A 221 8.33 -7.48 -6.35
C GLN A 221 8.86 -6.43 -7.34
N LEU A 222 8.95 -6.78 -8.63
CA LEU A 222 9.34 -5.86 -9.69
C LEU A 222 8.34 -4.71 -9.84
N VAL A 223 7.05 -5.02 -9.92
CA VAL A 223 5.97 -4.02 -9.97
C VAL A 223 6.04 -3.11 -8.74
N THR A 224 6.23 -3.71 -7.57
CA THR A 224 6.35 -2.97 -6.30
C THR A 224 7.55 -2.03 -6.33
N LEU A 225 8.72 -2.50 -6.77
CA LEU A 225 9.92 -1.69 -6.91
C LEU A 225 9.69 -0.46 -7.79
N LEU A 226 9.07 -0.65 -8.96
CA LEU A 226 8.76 0.45 -9.89
C LEU A 226 7.79 1.46 -9.26
N GLN A 227 6.77 1.00 -8.55
CA GLN A 227 5.84 1.89 -7.82
C GLN A 227 6.58 2.71 -6.76
N VAL A 228 7.52 2.11 -6.02
CA VAL A 228 8.34 2.81 -5.03
C VAL A 228 9.21 3.87 -5.70
N LEU A 229 9.82 3.55 -6.84
CA LEU A 229 10.66 4.48 -7.59
C LEU A 229 9.86 5.66 -8.14
N GLN A 230 8.64 5.43 -8.62
CA GLN A 230 7.71 6.48 -9.04
C GLN A 230 7.30 7.37 -7.86
N ALA A 231 6.93 6.78 -6.72
CA ALA A 231 6.57 7.52 -5.52
C ALA A 231 7.76 8.34 -4.97
N LEU A 232 8.97 7.77 -5.01
CA LEU A 232 10.21 8.47 -4.67
C LEU A 232 10.41 9.70 -5.57
N ARG A 233 10.31 9.53 -6.89
CA ARG A 233 10.41 10.63 -7.86
C ARG A 233 9.39 11.73 -7.56
N ASP A 234 8.13 11.36 -7.32
CA ASP A 234 7.06 12.32 -7.05
C ASP A 234 7.27 13.06 -5.71
N SER A 235 7.78 12.38 -4.67
CA SER A 235 8.16 13.00 -3.40
C SER A 235 9.33 13.98 -3.57
N ILE A 236 10.34 13.61 -4.38
CA ILE A 236 11.45 14.52 -4.74
C ILE A 236 10.90 15.77 -5.44
N GLY A 237 9.97 15.61 -6.38
CA GLY A 237 9.36 16.76 -7.06
C GLY A 237 8.63 17.70 -6.10
N LYS A 238 7.79 17.16 -5.21
CA LYS A 238 7.09 17.96 -4.18
C LYS A 238 8.06 18.67 -3.23
N ALA A 239 9.14 18.01 -2.83
CA ALA A 239 10.15 18.59 -1.94
C ALA A 239 10.98 19.67 -2.65
N ALA A 240 11.32 19.47 -3.93
CA ALA A 240 12.05 20.43 -4.75
C ALA A 240 11.23 21.69 -5.00
N GLU A 241 9.94 21.56 -5.34
CA GLU A 241 9.01 22.70 -5.53
C GLU A 241 8.90 23.58 -4.29
N LYS A 242 8.93 22.98 -3.10
CA LYS A 242 8.91 23.70 -1.82
C LYS A 242 10.29 24.21 -1.37
N SER A 243 11.33 23.99 -2.16
CA SER A 243 12.73 24.30 -1.81
C SER A 243 13.17 23.63 -0.49
N HIS A 244 12.69 22.42 -0.22
CA HIS A 244 13.06 21.64 0.97
C HIS A 244 14.42 20.94 0.80
N LEU A 245 14.84 20.67 -0.45
CA LEU A 245 16.09 20.00 -0.77
C LEU A 245 17.21 20.99 -1.13
N THR A 246 18.43 20.69 -0.71
CA THR A 246 19.63 21.39 -1.15
C THR A 246 20.00 20.98 -2.58
N GLN A 247 20.74 21.82 -3.30
CA GLN A 247 21.23 21.49 -4.64
C GLN A 247 22.13 20.23 -4.61
N LEU A 248 22.96 20.08 -3.58
CA LEU A 248 23.81 18.89 -3.37
C LEU A 248 22.97 17.61 -3.22
N ALA A 249 21.88 17.67 -2.44
CA ALA A 249 20.96 16.54 -2.30
C ALA A 249 20.28 16.20 -3.64
N LEU A 250 19.83 17.19 -4.41
CA LEU A 250 19.26 16.98 -5.74
C LEU A 250 20.26 16.36 -6.73
N GLU A 251 21.52 16.79 -6.72
CA GLU A 251 22.58 16.19 -7.55
C GLU A 251 22.94 14.76 -7.10
N GLY A 252 22.87 14.49 -5.79
CA GLY A 252 22.95 13.15 -5.23
C GLY A 252 21.84 12.23 -5.76
N LEU A 253 20.60 12.71 -5.70
CA LEU A 253 19.42 12.00 -6.22
C LEU A 253 19.48 11.80 -7.74
N ARG A 254 19.83 12.83 -8.50
CA ARG A 254 19.95 12.75 -9.96
C ARG A 254 20.96 11.68 -10.40
N ARG A 255 22.11 11.59 -9.72
CA ARG A 255 23.12 10.56 -10.00
C ARG A 255 22.58 9.15 -9.75
N LYS A 256 21.81 8.96 -8.68
CA LYS A 256 21.20 7.67 -8.34
C LYS A 256 20.16 7.23 -9.36
N PHE A 257 19.30 8.15 -9.79
CA PHE A 257 18.32 7.87 -10.84
C PHE A 257 18.99 7.62 -12.20
N LYS A 258 20.09 8.31 -12.51
CA LYS A 258 20.91 8.01 -13.69
C LYS A 258 21.51 6.61 -13.66
N ASP A 259 21.92 6.11 -12.50
CA ASP A 259 22.43 4.74 -12.36
C ASP A 259 21.30 3.68 -12.42
N LEU A 260 20.06 4.07 -12.08
CA LEU A 260 18.84 3.26 -12.19
C LEU A 260 18.28 3.20 -13.61
N GLU A 261 18.44 4.28 -14.38
CA GLU A 261 18.06 4.37 -15.78
C GLU A 261 19.10 3.63 -16.65
N SER A 262 19.20 2.31 -16.46
CA SER A 262 19.95 1.44 -17.36
C SER A 262 19.18 1.26 -18.68
N GLU A 263 19.86 0.76 -19.71
CA GLU A 263 19.25 0.41 -21.00
C GLU A 263 18.04 -0.56 -20.83
N ASP A 264 18.01 -1.31 -19.74
CA ASP A 264 16.97 -2.31 -19.44
C ASP A 264 15.71 -1.74 -18.78
N TYR A 265 15.72 -0.50 -18.28
CA TYR A 265 14.55 0.08 -17.61
C TYR A 265 13.31 0.09 -18.53
N HIS A 266 13.53 0.41 -19.81
CA HIS A 266 12.48 0.43 -20.82
C HIS A 266 11.85 -0.96 -21.03
N GLU A 267 12.67 -2.01 -21.09
CA GLU A 267 12.22 -3.39 -21.26
C GLU A 267 11.40 -3.87 -20.06
N ILE A 268 11.84 -3.52 -18.85
CA ILE A 268 11.11 -3.79 -17.61
C ILE A 268 9.74 -3.09 -17.60
N CYS A 269 9.66 -1.85 -18.08
CA CYS A 269 8.39 -1.13 -18.18
C CYS A 269 7.43 -1.79 -19.19
N ILE A 270 7.95 -2.35 -20.28
CA ILE A 270 7.14 -3.13 -21.24
C ILE A 270 6.59 -4.39 -20.57
N MET A 271 7.42 -5.13 -19.82
CA MET A 271 7.01 -6.34 -19.11
C MET A 271 5.94 -6.07 -18.05
N THR A 272 6.00 -4.91 -17.39
CA THR A 272 5.11 -4.53 -16.29
C THR A 272 3.88 -3.72 -16.72
N ARG A 273 3.73 -3.42 -18.02
CA ARG A 273 2.64 -2.61 -18.60
C ARG A 273 1.22 -3.08 -18.25
N LYS A 274 1.03 -4.36 -17.94
CA LYS A 274 -0.29 -4.87 -17.51
C LYS A 274 -0.73 -4.31 -16.16
N ASN A 275 0.22 -3.95 -15.29
CA ASN A 275 -0.04 -3.54 -13.90
C ASN A 275 0.36 -2.09 -13.61
N LEU A 276 1.23 -1.51 -14.42
CA LEU A 276 1.74 -0.14 -14.27
C LEU A 276 1.49 0.69 -15.53
N PRO A 277 1.20 2.00 -15.39
CA PRO A 277 1.21 2.91 -16.53
C PRO A 277 2.59 2.88 -17.17
N TYR A 278 2.61 2.74 -18.49
CA TYR A 278 3.85 2.69 -19.24
C TYR A 278 4.52 4.07 -19.22
N GLU A 279 5.69 4.14 -18.61
CA GLU A 279 6.56 5.31 -18.61
C GLU A 279 7.84 4.96 -19.37
N LYS A 280 8.17 5.74 -20.41
CA LYS A 280 9.35 5.45 -21.25
C LYS A 280 10.67 5.60 -20.49
N CYS A 281 10.74 6.60 -19.62
CA CYS A 281 11.89 6.93 -18.79
C CYS A 281 11.43 7.14 -17.35
N LEU A 282 12.31 6.83 -16.40
CA LEU A 282 12.05 7.08 -14.98
C LEU A 282 12.26 8.55 -14.63
N VAL A 283 13.20 9.20 -15.32
CA VAL A 283 13.57 10.61 -15.15
C VAL A 283 13.97 11.22 -16.50
N ASP A 284 13.77 12.52 -16.69
CA ASP A 284 14.33 13.21 -17.85
C ASP A 284 15.66 13.85 -17.47
N LEU A 285 16.76 13.11 -17.66
CA LEU A 285 18.10 13.61 -17.35
C LEU A 285 18.51 14.85 -18.17
N THR A 286 17.79 15.22 -19.22
CA THR A 286 18.07 16.43 -20.01
C THR A 286 17.40 17.68 -19.43
N SER A 287 16.29 17.51 -18.70
CA SER A 287 15.56 18.59 -18.05
C SER A 287 16.22 19.06 -16.75
N GLU A 288 16.09 20.35 -16.44
CA GLU A 288 16.47 20.91 -15.13
C GLU A 288 15.58 20.33 -14.02
N ARG A 289 14.30 20.13 -14.33
CA ARG A 289 13.31 19.43 -13.49
C ARG A 289 13.22 17.98 -13.92
N TRP A 290 14.33 17.25 -13.82
CA TRP A 290 14.44 15.86 -14.27
C TRP A 290 13.43 14.90 -13.62
N TRP A 291 12.83 15.28 -12.49
CA TRP A 291 11.77 14.54 -11.82
C TRP A 291 10.37 14.79 -12.39
N ASP A 292 10.19 15.82 -13.22
CA ASP A 292 8.90 16.21 -13.81
C ASP A 292 8.76 15.61 -15.22
N ILE A 293 8.14 14.43 -15.30
CA ILE A 293 7.87 13.75 -16.58
C ILE A 293 6.57 14.27 -17.22
N ARG A 294 5.91 15.29 -16.63
CA ARG A 294 4.66 15.85 -17.13
C ARG A 294 4.85 16.79 -18.32
N SER A 295 5.63 16.46 -19.34
CA SER A 295 5.54 17.20 -20.62
C SER A 295 6.48 16.62 -21.68
N GLY A 296 5.93 15.81 -22.58
CA GLY A 296 6.64 15.48 -23.81
C GLY A 296 5.70 15.04 -24.92
N SER A 297 4.84 14.06 -24.64
CA SER A 297 3.89 13.61 -25.64
C SER A 297 2.50 14.15 -25.32
N LYS A 298 2.13 15.23 -26.01
CA LYS A 298 0.74 15.50 -26.40
C LYS A 298 0.29 14.41 -27.42
N GLU A 299 0.56 13.15 -27.16
CA GLU A 299 -0.01 12.03 -27.90
C GLU A 299 -1.30 11.67 -27.18
N ASP A 300 -2.39 12.22 -27.71
CA ASP A 300 -3.78 11.83 -27.51
C ASP A 300 -4.16 11.36 -26.11
N ASP A 301 -4.70 12.30 -25.32
CA ASP A 301 -5.98 12.25 -24.58
C ASP A 301 -6.44 10.91 -23.94
N MET A 302 -5.52 10.00 -23.64
CA MET A 302 -5.79 8.76 -22.96
C MET A 302 -5.47 9.00 -21.50
N LYS A 303 -6.44 9.65 -20.85
CA LYS A 303 -6.45 9.95 -19.42
C LYS A 303 -5.78 8.82 -18.62
N PRO A 304 -4.77 9.12 -17.79
CA PRO A 304 -4.10 8.12 -16.99
C PRO A 304 -5.14 7.48 -16.08
N VAL A 305 -5.47 6.25 -16.41
CA VAL A 305 -6.37 5.41 -15.64
C VAL A 305 -5.60 4.99 -14.39
N ASP A 306 -6.13 5.33 -13.22
CA ASP A 306 -5.66 4.85 -11.91
C ASP A 306 -5.74 3.32 -11.82
N THR A 307 -4.70 2.61 -12.29
CA THR A 307 -4.67 1.14 -12.37
C THR A 307 -4.64 0.46 -11.00
N ALA A 308 -4.03 1.09 -9.99
CA ALA A 308 -3.95 0.55 -8.63
C ALA A 308 -5.27 0.68 -7.85
N SER A 309 -6.04 1.74 -8.10
CA SER A 309 -7.43 1.84 -7.60
C SER A 309 -8.35 0.92 -8.41
N ARG A 310 -8.06 0.65 -9.69
CA ARG A 310 -8.90 -0.19 -10.57
C ARG A 310 -8.88 -1.69 -10.32
N ALA A 311 -7.85 -2.24 -9.68
CA ALA A 311 -7.80 -3.67 -9.39
C ALA A 311 -8.88 -4.10 -8.38
N ASN A 312 -9.33 -3.18 -7.51
CA ASN A 312 -10.41 -3.40 -6.54
C ASN A 312 -11.65 -2.53 -6.78
N LEU A 313 -11.64 -1.62 -7.77
CA LEU A 313 -12.86 -0.93 -8.17
C LEU A 313 -13.79 -1.97 -8.80
N PRO A 314 -15.05 -2.05 -8.36
CA PRO A 314 -16.07 -2.83 -9.03
C PRO A 314 -15.97 -2.57 -10.53
N THR A 315 -15.72 -3.62 -11.32
CA THR A 315 -15.67 -3.46 -12.77
C THR A 315 -16.98 -2.79 -13.22
N PRO A 316 -16.98 -1.92 -14.23
CA PRO A 316 -18.21 -1.28 -14.70
C PRO A 316 -19.29 -2.32 -15.01
N ALA A 317 -18.88 -3.49 -15.54
CA ALA A 317 -19.74 -4.66 -15.69
C ALA A 317 -20.40 -5.08 -14.37
N MET A 318 -19.62 -5.27 -13.29
CA MET A 318 -20.15 -5.61 -11.96
C MET A 318 -21.10 -4.54 -11.40
N ARG A 319 -20.81 -3.24 -11.58
CA ARG A 319 -21.73 -2.15 -11.18
C ARG A 319 -23.05 -2.19 -11.94
N TYR A 320 -23.00 -2.42 -13.27
CA TYR A 320 -24.20 -2.56 -14.10
C TYR A 320 -24.99 -3.82 -13.73
N THR A 321 -24.31 -4.94 -13.52
CA THR A 321 -24.94 -6.20 -13.11
C THR A 321 -25.62 -6.05 -11.75
N LEU A 322 -24.97 -5.47 -10.75
CA LEU A 322 -25.58 -5.21 -9.44
C LEU A 322 -26.74 -4.22 -9.52
N SER A 323 -26.58 -3.14 -10.28
CA SER A 323 -27.63 -2.13 -10.48
C SER A 323 -28.85 -2.66 -11.22
N PHE A 324 -28.69 -3.70 -12.05
CA PHE A 324 -29.80 -4.37 -12.71
C PHE A 324 -30.40 -5.50 -11.85
N LEU A 325 -29.54 -6.31 -11.23
CA LEU A 325 -29.92 -7.50 -10.47
C LEU A 325 -30.67 -7.14 -9.20
N VAL A 326 -30.20 -6.15 -8.43
CA VAL A 326 -30.81 -5.77 -7.15
C VAL A 326 -32.28 -5.32 -7.33
N PRO A 327 -32.63 -4.37 -8.21
CA PRO A 327 -34.02 -4.00 -8.46
C PRO A 327 -34.85 -5.15 -9.03
N THR A 328 -34.28 -5.97 -9.90
CA THR A 328 -34.99 -7.11 -10.50
C THR A 328 -35.37 -8.15 -9.45
N VAL A 329 -34.45 -8.51 -8.56
CA VAL A 329 -34.71 -9.43 -7.43
C VAL A 329 -35.74 -8.80 -6.49
N CYS A 330 -35.66 -7.49 -6.22
CA CYS A 330 -36.66 -6.79 -5.41
C CYS A 330 -38.06 -6.82 -6.04
N LEU A 331 -38.17 -6.61 -7.35
CA LEU A 331 -39.44 -6.69 -8.09
C LEU A 331 -40.00 -8.12 -8.07
N LEU A 332 -39.14 -9.13 -8.24
CA LEU A 332 -39.55 -10.53 -8.16
C LEU A 332 -40.02 -10.91 -6.75
N ALA A 333 -39.41 -10.35 -5.70
CA ALA A 333 -39.80 -10.57 -4.32
C ALA A 333 -41.19 -10.00 -3.96
N ILE A 334 -41.72 -9.06 -4.74
CA ILE A 334 -43.10 -8.55 -4.56
C ILE A 334 -44.13 -9.67 -4.80
N GLY A 335 -43.85 -10.62 -5.70
CA GLY A 335 -44.75 -11.74 -6.00
C GLY A 335 -45.08 -12.57 -4.74
N PRO A 336 -44.08 -13.22 -4.13
CA PRO A 336 -44.27 -13.94 -2.86
C PRO A 336 -44.87 -13.09 -1.75
N ALA A 337 -44.49 -11.80 -1.64
CA ALA A 337 -45.05 -10.90 -0.65
C ALA A 337 -46.56 -10.64 -0.86
N THR A 338 -47.00 -10.45 -2.11
CA THR A 338 -48.43 -10.27 -2.45
C THR A 338 -49.23 -11.56 -2.28
N LEU A 339 -48.61 -12.72 -2.52
CA LEU A 339 -49.20 -14.04 -2.24
C LEU A 339 -49.39 -14.24 -0.73
N ALA A 340 -48.34 -13.98 0.06
CA ALA A 340 -48.42 -14.00 1.52
C ALA A 340 -49.48 -13.02 2.05
N TRP A 341 -49.64 -11.87 1.38
CA TRP A 341 -50.70 -10.91 1.71
C TRP A 341 -52.11 -11.45 1.47
N ARG A 342 -52.34 -12.09 0.32
CA ARG A 342 -53.68 -12.59 -0.04
C ARG A 342 -54.11 -13.80 0.76
N TYR A 343 -53.17 -14.66 1.15
CA TYR A 343 -53.45 -15.91 1.88
C TYR A 343 -53.13 -15.83 3.37
N GLY A 344 -52.60 -14.70 3.85
CA GLY A 344 -52.28 -14.51 5.26
C GLY A 344 -53.55 -14.44 6.10
N GLU A 345 -53.56 -15.19 7.20
CA GLU A 345 -54.65 -15.13 8.17
C GLU A 345 -54.72 -13.72 8.79
N THR A 346 -55.93 -13.16 8.85
CA THR A 346 -56.19 -11.83 9.44
C THR A 346 -56.21 -11.85 10.97
N ARG A 347 -56.00 -13.02 11.57
CA ARG A 347 -55.98 -13.20 13.02
C ARG A 347 -54.75 -12.52 13.61
N GLN A 348 -54.93 -11.85 14.76
CA GLN A 348 -53.80 -11.32 15.53
C GLN A 348 -52.84 -12.44 15.90
N GLY A 349 -51.55 -12.22 15.65
CA GLY A 349 -50.50 -13.18 15.96
C GLY A 349 -50.29 -13.31 17.47
N LYS A 350 -49.78 -14.46 17.89
CA LYS A 350 -49.42 -14.72 19.30
C LYS A 350 -47.93 -14.90 19.46
N ALA A 351 -47.37 -14.44 20.58
CA ALA A 351 -45.95 -14.65 20.90
C ALA A 351 -45.55 -16.13 21.07
N SER A 352 -46.53 -17.04 21.15
CA SER A 352 -46.30 -18.49 21.20
C SER A 352 -46.13 -19.12 19.82
N GLU A 353 -46.39 -18.40 18.73
CA GLU A 353 -46.33 -18.91 17.35
C GLU A 353 -44.89 -18.87 16.84
N SER A 354 -44.51 -19.87 16.02
CA SER A 354 -43.17 -19.96 15.41
C SER A 354 -42.83 -18.74 14.57
N ASP A 355 -43.83 -18.19 13.88
CA ASP A 355 -43.69 -17.10 12.93
C ASP A 355 -43.27 -15.80 13.62
N PHE A 356 -43.66 -15.62 14.89
CA PHE A 356 -43.20 -14.51 15.72
C PHE A 356 -41.68 -14.56 15.92
N TYR A 357 -41.13 -15.72 16.32
CA TYR A 357 -39.70 -15.90 16.51
C TYR A 357 -38.92 -15.82 15.19
N GLN A 358 -39.52 -16.25 14.09
CA GLN A 358 -38.96 -16.06 12.76
C GLN A 358 -38.85 -14.57 12.39
N ALA A 359 -39.89 -13.77 12.67
CA ALA A 359 -39.86 -12.32 12.45
C ALA A 359 -38.80 -11.62 13.32
N VAL A 360 -38.67 -12.03 14.59
CA VAL A 360 -37.61 -11.54 15.49
C VAL A 360 -36.22 -11.89 14.96
N SER A 361 -35.98 -13.16 14.59
CA SER A 361 -34.71 -13.61 14.03
C SER A 361 -34.33 -12.86 12.75
N SER A 362 -35.28 -12.68 11.83
CA SER A 362 -35.08 -11.91 10.60
C SER A 362 -34.72 -10.45 10.89
N SER A 363 -35.37 -9.83 11.87
CA SER A 363 -35.12 -8.44 12.24
C SER A 363 -33.74 -8.26 12.87
N VAL A 364 -33.29 -9.22 13.69
CA VAL A 364 -31.93 -9.23 14.26
C VAL A 364 -30.87 -9.41 13.16
N MET A 365 -31.08 -10.34 12.22
CA MET A 365 -30.17 -10.54 11.10
C MET A 365 -30.09 -9.32 10.18
N GLN A 366 -31.22 -8.65 9.95
CA GLN A 366 -31.28 -7.39 9.20
C GLN A 366 -30.44 -6.31 9.88
N LEU A 367 -30.60 -6.10 11.19
CA LEU A 367 -29.80 -5.14 11.97
C LEU A 367 -28.31 -5.50 11.96
N LEU A 368 -27.96 -6.78 12.10
CA LEU A 368 -26.57 -7.23 12.03
C LEU A 368 -25.95 -6.96 10.66
N GLY A 369 -26.68 -7.24 9.58
CA GLY A 369 -26.26 -6.94 8.21
C GLY A 369 -26.10 -5.44 7.94
N LEU A 370 -26.87 -4.59 8.63
CA LEU A 370 -26.75 -3.14 8.55
C LEU A 370 -25.49 -2.64 9.29
N ILE A 371 -25.21 -3.18 10.48
CA ILE A 371 -24.00 -2.84 11.26
C ILE A 371 -22.72 -3.24 10.52
N THR A 372 -22.66 -4.47 10.02
CA THR A 372 -21.48 -4.97 9.30
C THR A 372 -21.21 -4.21 8.01
N PHE A 373 -22.26 -3.66 7.38
CA PHE A 373 -22.13 -2.86 6.18
C PHE A 373 -21.71 -1.41 6.45
N ILE A 374 -22.26 -0.78 7.50
CA ILE A 374 -21.95 0.61 7.85
C ILE A 374 -20.53 0.74 8.42
N TRP A 375 -20.04 -0.28 9.14
CA TRP A 375 -18.75 -0.22 9.82
C TRP A 375 -17.56 0.09 8.90
N PRO A 376 -17.37 -0.58 7.74
CA PRO A 376 -16.35 -0.20 6.76
C PRO A 376 -16.56 1.18 6.14
N THR A 377 -17.83 1.59 5.96
CA THR A 377 -18.20 2.87 5.34
C THR A 377 -17.84 4.06 6.23
N LEU A 378 -17.93 3.91 7.56
CA LEU A 378 -17.50 4.93 8.53
C LEU A 378 -16.00 5.23 8.46
N HIS A 379 -15.18 4.26 8.07
CA HIS A 379 -13.71 4.39 8.06
C HIS A 379 -13.15 5.02 6.78
N ASN A 380 -13.97 5.24 5.74
CA ASN A 380 -13.54 5.79 4.45
C ASN A 380 -14.39 7.01 4.03
N PRO A 381 -14.09 8.23 4.51
CA PRO A 381 -14.96 9.41 4.36
C PRO A 381 -14.91 10.09 2.97
N ARG A 382 -14.67 9.36 1.87
CA ARG A 382 -14.61 9.94 0.52
C ARG A 382 -15.96 10.07 -0.21
N LEU A 383 -17.07 9.81 0.47
CA LEU A 383 -18.40 9.83 -0.13
C LEU A 383 -18.93 11.27 -0.32
N SER A 384 -19.65 11.50 -1.43
CA SER A 384 -20.40 12.74 -1.66
C SER A 384 -21.34 13.02 -0.48
N GLN A 385 -21.37 14.27 0.01
CA GLN A 385 -22.22 14.69 1.14
C GLN A 385 -23.70 14.33 0.93
N LEU A 386 -24.19 14.37 -0.31
CA LEU A 386 -25.57 14.01 -0.62
C LEU A 386 -25.82 12.51 -0.46
N ALA A 387 -24.92 11.66 -0.99
CA ALA A 387 -25.02 10.21 -0.86
C ALA A 387 -24.93 9.78 0.60
N TRP A 388 -24.07 10.44 1.38
CA TRP A 388 -23.94 10.22 2.82
C TRP A 388 -25.27 10.43 3.55
N ILE A 389 -25.97 11.53 3.29
CA ILE A 389 -27.27 11.82 3.92
C ILE A 389 -28.32 10.74 3.57
N TRP A 390 -28.40 10.36 2.29
CA TRP A 390 -29.35 9.32 1.85
C TRP A 390 -29.06 7.95 2.46
N ILE A 391 -27.77 7.57 2.59
CA ILE A 391 -27.35 6.33 3.25
C ILE A 391 -27.85 6.30 4.70
N TRP A 392 -27.66 7.38 5.46
CA TRP A 392 -28.11 7.45 6.85
C TRP A 392 -29.63 7.45 6.99
N LEU A 393 -30.35 8.18 6.13
CA LEU A 393 -31.81 8.21 6.13
C LEU A 393 -32.40 6.82 5.85
N LEU A 394 -31.91 6.13 4.82
CA LEU A 394 -32.39 4.80 4.45
C LEU A 394 -31.96 3.72 5.45
N ALA A 395 -30.76 3.83 6.02
CA ALA A 395 -30.32 2.93 7.08
C ALA A 395 -31.17 3.09 8.35
N GLY A 396 -31.46 4.33 8.75
CA GLY A 396 -32.35 4.63 9.87
C GLY A 396 -33.78 4.11 9.64
N LEU A 397 -34.29 4.27 8.41
CA LEU A 397 -35.60 3.73 8.03
C LEU A 397 -35.63 2.20 8.10
N SER A 398 -34.59 1.52 7.59
CA SER A 398 -34.47 0.05 7.68
C SER A 398 -34.46 -0.44 9.12
N ALA A 399 -33.65 0.20 9.98
CA ALA A 399 -33.58 -0.15 11.39
C ALA A 399 -34.92 0.09 12.10
N LEU A 400 -35.61 1.20 11.81
CA LEU A 400 -36.92 1.49 12.37
C LEU A 400 -37.96 0.45 11.94
N CYS A 401 -37.99 0.08 10.66
CA CYS A 401 -38.84 -0.99 10.14
C CYS A 401 -38.59 -2.34 10.83
N ALA A 402 -37.33 -2.70 11.06
CA ALA A 402 -36.96 -3.93 11.76
C ALA A 402 -37.41 -3.94 13.23
N VAL A 403 -37.35 -2.79 13.92
CA VAL A 403 -37.79 -2.69 15.32
C VAL A 403 -39.31 -2.64 15.42
N VAL A 404 -39.99 -1.94 14.50
CA VAL A 404 -41.45 -1.75 14.50
C VAL A 404 -42.20 -3.00 14.05
N SER A 405 -41.60 -3.86 13.22
CA SER A 405 -42.23 -5.11 12.77
C SER A 405 -42.61 -6.04 13.94
N ILE A 406 -41.79 -6.11 14.99
CA ILE A 406 -42.00 -6.97 16.16
C ILE A 406 -43.25 -6.60 16.97
N PRO A 407 -43.43 -5.36 17.47
CA PRO A 407 -44.65 -4.97 18.16
C PRO A 407 -45.85 -4.98 17.22
N LEU A 408 -45.67 -4.62 15.94
CA LEU A 408 -46.76 -4.64 14.96
C LEU A 408 -47.32 -6.05 14.75
N TYR A 409 -46.49 -7.10 14.86
CA TYR A 409 -46.92 -8.49 14.80
C TYR A 409 -47.91 -8.86 15.91
N LEU A 410 -47.72 -8.28 17.11
CA LEU A 410 -48.56 -8.55 18.28
C LEU A 410 -49.84 -7.70 18.30
N THR A 411 -49.79 -6.49 17.74
CA THR A 411 -50.93 -5.56 17.79
C THR A 411 -51.82 -5.61 16.54
N ALA A 412 -51.25 -5.96 15.39
CA ALA A 412 -51.93 -6.01 14.09
C ALA A 412 -51.89 -7.42 13.50
N SER A 413 -52.37 -7.60 12.26
CA SER A 413 -52.22 -8.89 11.59
C SER A 413 -50.73 -9.16 11.26
N PRO A 414 -50.28 -10.42 11.30
CA PRO A 414 -48.92 -10.82 10.91
C PRO A 414 -48.50 -10.25 9.56
N THR A 415 -49.45 -10.14 8.64
CA THR A 415 -49.28 -9.58 7.30
C THR A 415 -48.70 -8.17 7.30
N TRP A 416 -49.15 -7.30 8.20
CA TRP A 416 -48.64 -5.93 8.31
C TRP A 416 -47.21 -5.89 8.83
N SER A 417 -46.90 -6.74 9.82
CA SER A 417 -45.53 -6.89 10.33
C SER A 417 -44.57 -7.33 9.21
N PHE A 418 -44.97 -8.31 8.41
CA PHE A 418 -44.16 -8.77 7.27
C PHE A 418 -43.95 -7.70 6.20
N ILE A 419 -44.98 -6.90 5.87
CA ILE A 419 -44.81 -5.78 4.92
C ILE A 419 -43.82 -4.75 5.45
N VAL A 420 -43.92 -4.38 6.73
CA VAL A 420 -43.01 -3.39 7.32
C VAL A 420 -41.58 -3.92 7.36
N ALA A 421 -41.38 -5.18 7.76
CA ALA A 421 -40.07 -5.82 7.72
C ALA A 421 -39.50 -5.86 6.30
N PHE A 422 -40.31 -6.24 5.31
CA PHE A 422 -39.92 -6.28 3.90
C PHE A 422 -39.50 -4.91 3.36
N ALA A 423 -40.23 -3.85 3.69
CA ALA A 423 -39.87 -2.48 3.33
C ALA A 423 -38.50 -2.08 3.91
N GLY A 424 -38.18 -2.52 5.12
CA GLY A 424 -36.88 -2.30 5.73
C GLY A 424 -35.74 -3.00 4.97
N VAL A 425 -35.94 -4.27 4.59
CA VAL A 425 -34.95 -5.02 3.78
C VAL A 425 -34.73 -4.35 2.42
N LEU A 426 -35.80 -3.85 1.79
CA LEU A 426 -35.70 -3.11 0.53
C LEU A 426 -34.88 -1.82 0.70
N ALA A 427 -35.13 -1.05 1.76
CA ALA A 427 -34.35 0.16 2.07
C ALA A 427 -32.86 -0.18 2.28
N GLN A 428 -32.56 -1.28 2.99
CA GLN A 428 -31.18 -1.75 3.18
C GLN A 428 -30.51 -2.17 1.86
N ALA A 429 -31.21 -2.85 0.96
CA ALA A 429 -30.68 -3.21 -0.34
C ALA A 429 -30.34 -1.96 -1.18
N ILE A 430 -31.17 -0.91 -1.11
CA ILE A 430 -30.89 0.37 -1.77
C ILE A 430 -29.65 1.03 -1.15
N VAL A 431 -29.48 1.01 0.17
CA VAL A 431 -28.26 1.53 0.83
C VAL A 431 -27.02 0.80 0.34
N GLN A 432 -27.07 -0.52 0.23
CA GLN A 432 -25.96 -1.31 -0.27
C GLN A 432 -25.60 -0.92 -1.70
N LEU A 433 -26.61 -0.73 -2.55
CA LEU A 433 -26.41 -0.29 -3.93
C LEU A 433 -25.81 1.12 -4.01
N GLN A 434 -26.27 2.06 -3.17
CA GLN A 434 -25.75 3.43 -3.13
C GLN A 434 -24.28 3.46 -2.70
N VAL A 435 -23.91 2.67 -1.69
CA VAL A 435 -22.51 2.57 -1.25
C VAL A 435 -21.63 1.92 -2.31
N ILE A 436 -22.08 0.85 -2.98
CA ILE A 436 -21.33 0.21 -4.08
C ILE A 436 -21.17 1.16 -5.28
N ASN A 437 -22.15 2.02 -5.55
CA ASN A 437 -22.04 3.00 -6.64
C ASN A 437 -21.19 4.21 -6.28
N ALA A 438 -21.09 4.54 -5.00
CA ALA A 438 -20.36 5.71 -4.53
C ALA A 438 -18.88 5.41 -4.18
N ILE A 439 -18.55 4.14 -3.94
CA ILE A 439 -17.17 3.60 -3.98
C ILE A 439 -16.84 3.31 -5.44
#